data_AF-A0A663MWJ5-F1
#
_entry.id   AF-A0A663MWJ5-F1
#
_cell.length_a   1.000
_cell.length_b   1.000
_cell.length_c   1.000
_cell.angle_alpha   90.00
_cell.angle_beta   90.00
_cell.angle_gamma   90.00
#
_symmetry.space_group_name_H-M   'P 1'
#
loop_
_entity.id
_entity.type
_entity.pdbx_description
1 polymer ?
#
loop_
_entity_poly.entity_id
_entity_poly.type
_entity_poly.pdbx_seq_one_letter_code
_entity_poly.pdbx_strand_id
1 'polypeptide(L)'
;MNRYKLKSPLTQLVVQKLLPAPLISLMSAFTVVVVRSPEFENGIEVMDKNGTVIGVSQKAGQKAVKETALSRAVLFGTTSFVPPVLMHFVER
;
A
#
# COMPACT_ATOMS: atom_id res chain seq x y z
N MET A 1 -5.95 32.53 -5.61
CA MET A 1 -5.02 31.40 -5.89
C MET A 1 -5.63 30.49 -6.95
N ASN A 2 -5.46 30.77 -8.25
CA ASN A 2 -6.09 29.97 -9.32
C ASN A 2 -5.22 29.94 -10.61
N ARG A 3 -3.97 29.45 -10.49
CA ARG A 3 -2.97 29.52 -11.58
C ARG A 3 -2.94 28.32 -12.53
N TYR A 4 -3.70 27.24 -12.27
CA TYR A 4 -3.68 26.02 -13.09
C TYR A 4 -5.11 25.52 -13.41
N LYS A 5 -5.91 26.30 -14.12
CA LYS A 5 -7.13 25.76 -14.72
C LYS A 5 -6.74 24.93 -15.95
N LEU A 6 -6.87 23.60 -15.84
CA LEU A 6 -6.77 22.69 -16.99
C LEU A 6 -7.87 23.09 -17.98
N LYS A 7 -7.49 23.48 -19.20
CA LYS A 7 -8.41 24.09 -20.17
C LYS A 7 -9.43 23.10 -20.75
N SER A 8 -9.19 21.79 -20.62
CA SER A 8 -10.07 20.76 -21.14
C SER A 8 -10.74 19.99 -19.98
N PRO A 9 -12.07 19.80 -20.03
CA PRO A 9 -12.80 19.07 -18.98
C PRO A 9 -12.34 17.61 -18.87
N LEU A 10 -11.91 16.99 -19.97
CA LEU A 10 -11.31 15.65 -19.98
C LEU A 10 -9.97 15.61 -19.23
N THR A 11 -9.09 16.59 -19.46
CA THR A 11 -7.80 16.64 -18.75
C THR A 11 -8.00 16.94 -17.27
N GLN A 12 -8.99 17.76 -16.91
CA GLN A 12 -9.33 18.00 -15.52
C GLN A 12 -9.85 16.74 -14.82
N LEU A 13 -10.75 15.98 -15.45
CA LEU A 13 -11.24 14.71 -14.91
C LEU A 13 -10.11 13.70 -14.75
N VAL A 14 -9.25 13.54 -15.75
CA VAL A 14 -8.13 12.60 -15.69
C VAL A 14 -7.18 12.99 -14.56
N VAL A 15 -6.70 14.23 -14.53
CA VAL A 15 -5.68 14.67 -13.55
C VAL A 15 -6.23 14.74 -12.13
N GLN A 16 -7.48 15.18 -11.93
CA GLN A 16 -8.03 15.37 -10.58
C GLN A 16 -8.73 14.13 -10.01
N LYS A 17 -9.25 13.24 -10.86
CA LYS A 17 -10.08 12.11 -10.41
C LYS A 17 -9.50 10.75 -10.76
N LEU A 18 -8.97 10.57 -11.97
CA LEU A 18 -8.54 9.25 -12.45
C LEU A 18 -7.08 8.93 -12.11
N LEU A 19 -6.19 9.93 -12.19
CA LEU A 19 -4.74 9.77 -12.04
C LEU A 19 -4.27 9.60 -10.58
N PRO A 20 -4.84 10.29 -9.56
CA PRO A 20 -4.28 10.25 -8.21
C PRO A 20 -4.33 8.86 -7.58
N ALA A 21 -5.45 8.15 -7.71
CA ALA A 21 -5.64 6.83 -7.09
C ALA A 21 -4.61 5.77 -7.57
N PRO A 22 -4.42 5.53 -8.88
CA PRO A 22 -3.42 4.56 -9.35
C PRO A 22 -1.99 5.00 -9.01
N LEU A 23 -1.66 6.29 -9.11
CA LEU A 23 -0.34 6.81 -8.72
C LEU A 23 -0.02 6.53 -7.26
N ILE A 24 -0.93 6.87 -6.35
CA ILE A 24 -0.75 6.65 -4.91
C ILE A 24 -0.64 5.15 -4.62
N SER A 25 -1.44 4.32 -5.29
CA SER A 25 -1.38 2.86 -5.13
C SER A 25 -0.03 2.29 -5.58
N LEU A 26 0.50 2.75 -6.71
CA LEU A 26 1.77 2.30 -7.27
C LEU A 26 2.94 2.73 -6.38
N MET A 27 2.90 3.98 -5.92
CA MET A 27 3.94 4.52 -5.04
C MET A 27 3.96 3.78 -3.69
N SER A 28 2.79 3.47 -3.15
CA SER A 28 2.66 2.66 -1.94
C SER A 28 3.23 1.25 -2.13
N ALA A 29 2.91 0.59 -3.25
CA ALA A 29 3.46 -0.72 -3.58
C ALA A 29 4.99 -0.69 -3.72
N PHE A 30 5.53 0.33 -4.40
CA PHE A 30 6.96 0.52 -4.57
C PHE A 30 7.68 0.70 -3.24
N THR A 31 7.14 1.50 -2.32
CA THR A 31 7.70 1.66 -0.98
C THR A 31 7.77 0.33 -0.21
N VAL A 32 6.76 -0.54 -0.33
CA VAL A 32 6.82 -1.87 0.32
C VAL A 32 7.94 -2.71 -0.27
N VAL A 33 8.08 -2.74 -1.60
CA VAL A 33 9.13 -3.51 -2.28
C VAL A 33 10.53 -3.02 -1.88
N VAL A 34 10.74 -1.71 -1.83
CA VAL A 34 12.04 -1.13 -1.46
C VAL A 34 12.40 -1.37 0.00
N VAL A 35 11.46 -1.14 0.92
CA VAL A 35 11.73 -1.31 2.36
C VAL A 35 11.88 -2.79 2.72
N ARG A 36 11.21 -3.69 2.01
CA ARG A 36 11.18 -5.12 2.30
C ARG A 36 12.06 -6.01 1.41
N SER A 37 12.89 -5.41 0.55
CA SER A 37 13.84 -6.14 -0.27
C SER A 37 14.91 -6.91 0.53
N PRO A 38 15.46 -6.41 1.66
CA PRO A 38 16.50 -7.16 2.37
C PRO A 38 15.95 -8.43 3.03
N GLU A 39 14.68 -8.46 3.46
CA GLU A 39 14.07 -9.67 4.01
C GLU A 39 13.84 -10.75 2.94
N PHE A 40 13.75 -10.38 1.66
CA PHE A 40 13.68 -11.33 0.54
C PHE A 40 15.02 -12.00 0.26
N GLU A 41 16.12 -11.25 0.30
CA GLU A 41 17.46 -11.77 -0.01
C GLU A 41 18.17 -12.38 1.20
N ASN A 42 18.14 -11.69 2.35
CA ASN A 42 18.87 -12.12 3.55
C ASN A 42 18.04 -13.04 4.45
N GLY A 43 16.71 -13.04 4.30
CA GLY A 43 15.80 -13.77 5.18
C GLY A 43 15.59 -13.11 6.54
N ILE A 44 14.86 -13.79 7.42
CA ILE A 44 14.57 -13.30 8.78
C ILE A 44 14.92 -14.35 9.83
N GLU A 45 15.19 -13.89 11.04
CA GLU A 45 15.41 -14.75 12.20
C GLU A 45 14.14 -15.55 12.54
N VAL A 46 14.29 -16.86 12.72
CA VAL A 46 13.24 -17.78 13.12
C VAL A 46 13.48 -18.13 14.58
N MET A 47 12.46 -17.91 15.39
CA MET A 47 12.49 -18.18 16.82
C MET A 47 11.72 -19.45 17.15
N ASP A 48 12.20 -20.18 18.16
CA ASP A 48 11.42 -21.22 18.82
C ASP A 48 10.31 -20.59 19.68
N LYS A 49 9.38 -21.41 20.16
CA LYS A 49 8.31 -21.01 21.09
C LYS A 49 8.83 -20.36 22.36
N ASN A 50 10.06 -20.68 22.76
CA ASN A 50 10.72 -20.11 23.94
C ASN A 50 11.39 -18.75 23.67
N GLY A 51 11.31 -18.22 22.44
CA GLY A 51 11.92 -16.95 22.04
C GLY A 51 13.40 -17.03 21.66
N THR A 52 13.99 -18.23 21.68
CA THR A 52 15.39 -18.44 21.24
C THR A 52 15.46 -18.43 19.72
N VAL A 53 16.39 -17.66 19.15
CA VAL A 53 16.66 -17.66 17.70
C VAL A 53 17.32 -18.98 17.31
N ILE A 54 16.66 -19.77 16.46
CA ILE A 54 17.17 -21.05 15.96
C ILE A 54 18.05 -20.83 14.71
N GLY A 55 17.78 -19.79 13.94
CA GLY A 55 18.54 -19.45 12.74
C GLY A 55 17.83 -18.45 11.85
N VAL A 56 18.28 -18.32 10.60
CA VAL A 56 17.74 -17.38 9.61
C VAL A 56 17.07 -18.16 8.47
N SER A 57 15.91 -17.71 8.01
CA SER A 57 15.17 -18.34 6.91
C SER A 57 14.64 -17.34 5.90
N GLN A 58 15.04 -17.51 4.63
CA GLN A 58 14.50 -16.75 3.50
C GLN A 58 13.02 -17.04 3.27
N LYS A 59 12.57 -18.30 3.40
CA LYS A 59 11.15 -18.65 3.22
C LYS A 59 10.27 -17.99 4.28
N ALA A 60 10.75 -17.90 5.52
CA ALA A 60 10.05 -17.17 6.57
C ALA A 60 9.97 -15.67 6.25
N GLY A 61 11.05 -15.09 5.71
CA GLY A 61 11.10 -13.70 5.25
C GLY A 61 10.07 -13.42 4.16
N GLN A 62 10.05 -14.24 3.11
CA GLN A 62 9.06 -14.14 2.02
C GLN A 62 7.62 -14.21 2.54
N LYS A 63 7.32 -15.13 3.46
CA LYS A 63 6.00 -15.24 4.07
C LYS A 63 5.65 -13.98 4.87
N ALA A 64 6.55 -13.51 5.74
CA ALA A 64 6.32 -12.33 6.58
C ALA A 64 6.11 -11.06 5.75
N VAL A 65 6.87 -10.89 4.66
CA VAL A 65 6.71 -9.76 3.75
C VAL A 65 5.37 -9.85 3.02
N LYS A 66 4.97 -11.03 2.53
CA LYS A 66 3.67 -11.23 1.87
C LYS A 66 2.50 -10.92 2.81
N GLU A 67 2.54 -11.40 4.06
CA GLU A 67 1.51 -11.11 5.06
C GLU A 67 1.46 -9.62 5.41
N THR A 68 2.62 -8.98 5.54
CA THR A 68 2.70 -7.52 5.76
C THR A 68 2.11 -6.75 4.56
N ALA A 69 2.48 -7.13 3.34
CA ALA A 69 2.00 -6.48 2.12
C ALA A 69 0.48 -6.60 2.00
N LEU A 70 -0.07 -7.78 2.30
CA LEU A 70 -1.51 -8.02 2.33
C LEU A 70 -2.20 -7.14 3.39
N SER A 71 -1.68 -7.11 4.61
CA SER A 71 -2.23 -6.26 5.68
C SER A 71 -2.24 -4.77 5.30
N ARG A 72 -1.15 -4.28 4.70
CA ARG A 72 -1.07 -2.89 4.20
C ARG A 72 -2.06 -2.64 3.07
N ALA A 73 -2.19 -3.57 2.12
CA ALA A 73 -3.16 -3.46 1.03
C ALA A 73 -4.60 -3.36 1.55
N VAL A 74 -4.96 -4.17 2.55
CA VAL A 74 -6.26 -4.10 3.22
C VAL A 74 -6.45 -2.75 3.93
N LEU A 75 -5.44 -2.25 4.65
CA LEU A 75 -5.49 -0.95 5.32
C LEU A 75 -5.69 0.20 4.32
N PHE A 76 -4.92 0.23 3.23
CA PHE A 76 -5.06 1.25 2.19
C PHE A 76 -6.40 1.15 1.46
N GLY A 77 -6.84 -0.06 1.13
CA GLY A 77 -8.12 -0.31 0.48
C GLY A 77 -9.28 0.17 1.34
N THR A 78 -9.31 -0.20 2.62
CA THR A 78 -10.35 0.25 3.55
C THR A 78 -10.32 1.76 3.75
N THR A 79 -9.15 2.37 3.96
CA THR A 79 -9.02 3.82 4.13
C THR A 79 -9.48 4.60 2.88
N SER A 80 -9.28 4.05 1.69
CA SER A 80 -9.69 4.70 0.44
C SER A 80 -11.17 4.47 0.11
N PHE A 81 -11.74 3.35 0.54
CA PHE A 81 -13.10 2.95 0.20
C PHE A 81 -14.16 3.40 1.23
N VAL A 82 -13.83 3.36 2.53
CA VAL A 82 -14.79 3.67 3.59
C VAL A 82 -15.30 5.12 3.53
N PRO A 83 -14.46 6.17 3.38
CA PRO A 83 -14.95 7.55 3.32
C PRO A 83 -15.94 7.83 2.19
N PRO A 84 -15.69 7.48 0.91
CA PRO A 84 -16.65 7.75 -0.16
C PRO A 84 -17.95 6.95 0.00
N VAL A 85 -17.89 5.73 0.54
CA VAL A 85 -19.09 4.92 0.82
C VAL A 85 -19.93 5.56 1.91
N LEU A 86 -19.32 5.96 3.03
CA LEU A 86 -20.03 6.66 4.10
C LEU A 86 -20.62 7.98 3.61
N MET A 87 -19.85 8.77 2.84
CA MET A 87 -20.35 10.02 2.26
C MET A 87 -21.54 9.79 1.34
N HIS A 88 -21.54 8.71 0.54
CA HIS A 88 -22.69 8.36 -0.30
C HIS A 88 -23.97 8.07 0.50
N PHE A 89 -23.85 7.54 1.72
CA PHE A 89 -25.01 7.33 2.61
C PHE A 89 -25.41 8.59 3.38
N VAL A 90 -24.48 9.51 3.65
CA VAL A 90 -24.75 10.77 4.38
C VAL A 90 -25.35 11.84 3.46
N GLU A 91 -24.92 11.92 2.21
CA GLU A 91 -25.45 12.87 1.22
C GLU A 91 -26.85 12.51 0.69
N ARG A 92 -27.36 11.32 1.04
CA ARG A 92 -28.64 10.78 0.58
C ARG A 92 -29.72 10.95 1.65
#